data_AF-A0A511WZW4-F1
#
_entry.id   AF-A0A511WZW4-F1
#
_cell.length_a   1.000
_cell.length_b   1.000
_cell.length_c   1.000
_cell.angle_alpha   90.00
_cell.angle_beta   90.00
_cell.angle_gamma   90.00
#
_symmetry.space_group_name_H-M   'P 1'
#
loop_
_entity.id
_entity.type
_entity.pdbx_description
1 polymer ?
#
loop_
_entity_poly.entity_id
_entity_poly.type
_entity_poly.pdbx_seq_one_letter_code
_entity_poly.pdbx_strand_id
1 'polypeptide(L)' 'MKIKMLVQSQYKSELLREGKVYDVKEETAKRWIESKLAVDASTETSSKTIK' A
#
# COMPACT_ATOMS: atom_id res chain seq x y z
N MET A 1 -3.89 -4.19 7.69
CA MET A 1 -4.24 -4.29 6.25
C MET A 1 -2.93 -4.40 5.51
N LYS A 2 -2.79 -5.43 4.68
CA LYS A 2 -1.54 -5.67 3.97
C LYS A 2 -1.51 -4.85 2.71
N ILE A 3 -0.47 -4.04 2.57
CA ILE A 3 -0.26 -3.23 1.38
C ILE A 3 1.13 -3.47 0.81
N LYS A 4 1.26 -3.44 -0.50
CA LYS A 4 2.54 -3.45 -1.19
C LYS A 4 2.91 -2.01 -1.51
N MET A 5 4.02 -1.54 -0.94
CA MET A 5 4.50 -0.19 -1.20
C MET A 5 4.98 -0.09 -2.65
N LEU A 6 4.59 0.99 -3.35
CA LEU A 6 5.07 1.29 -4.69
C LEU A 6 6.30 2.21 -4.67
N VAL A 7 6.48 2.95 -3.58
CA VAL A 7 7.60 3.87 -3.39
C VAL A 7 8.27 3.63 -2.03
N GLN A 8 9.55 3.95 -1.92
CA GLN A 8 10.21 3.94 -0.62
C GLN A 8 9.71 5.12 0.23
N SER A 9 9.25 4.84 1.44
CA SER A 9 8.77 5.87 2.37
C SER A 9 9.13 5.53 3.81
N GLN A 10 9.21 6.54 4.67
CA GLN A 10 9.43 6.34 6.10
C GLN A 10 8.09 6.45 6.83
N TYR A 11 7.78 5.47 7.66
CA TYR A 11 6.54 5.43 8.44
C TYR A 11 6.86 4.95 9.86
N LYS A 12 6.49 5.74 10.87
CA LYS A 12 6.70 5.40 12.30
C LYS A 12 8.14 4.94 12.62
N SER A 13 9.12 5.65 12.09
CA SER A 13 10.55 5.32 12.24
C SER A 13 11.01 4.03 11.54
N GLU A 14 10.12 3.36 10.79
CA GLU A 14 10.46 2.23 9.94
C GLU A 14 10.61 2.69 8.49
N LEU A 15 11.61 2.15 7.80
CA LEU A 15 11.82 2.40 6.38
C LEU A 15 11.08 1.34 5.57
N LEU A 16 9.95 1.75 4.98
CA LEU A 16 9.18 0.92 4.08
C LEU A 16 9.83 0.94 2.71
N ARG A 17 10.35 -0.20 2.27
CA ARG A 17 10.97 -0.36 0.96
C ARG A 17 9.90 -0.53 -0.12
N GLU A 18 10.15 0.00 -1.31
CA GLU A 18 9.29 -0.27 -2.45
C GLU A 18 9.24 -1.78 -2.77
N GLY A 19 8.12 -2.23 -3.32
CA GLY A 19 7.87 -3.61 -3.71
C GLY A 19 7.65 -4.58 -2.55
N LYS A 20 7.89 -4.17 -1.30
CA LYS A 20 7.64 -4.99 -0.11
C LYS A 20 6.23 -4.81 0.41
N VAL A 21 5.71 -5.90 0.99
CA VAL A 21 4.41 -5.94 1.64
C VAL A 21 4.57 -5.65 3.12
N TYR A 22 3.78 -4.72 3.62
CA TYR A 22 3.74 -4.33 5.02
C TYR A 22 2.30 -4.35 5.53
N ASP A 23 2.12 -4.72 6.80
CA ASP A 23 0.83 -4.56 7.45
C ASP A 23 0.77 -3.19 8.13
N VAL A 24 -0.15 -2.35 7.66
CA VAL A 24 -0.39 -1.03 8.22
C VAL A 24 -1.86 -0.89 8.63
N LYS A 25 -2.16 0.15 9.40
CA LYS A 25 -3.55 0.47 9.75
C LYS A 25 -4.37 0.76 8.50
N GLU A 26 -5.63 0.32 8.51
CA GLU A 26 -6.55 0.50 7.38
C GLU A 26 -6.70 1.98 6.95
N GLU A 27 -6.76 2.91 7.91
CA GLU A 27 -6.80 4.36 7.66
C GLU A 27 -5.59 4.86 6.83
N THR A 28 -4.41 4.31 7.10
CA THR A 28 -3.16 4.69 6.42
C THR A 28 -3.08 4.00 5.07
N ALA A 29 -3.43 2.71 5.02
CA ALA A 29 -3.50 1.93 3.79
C ALA A 29 -4.41 2.58 2.76
N LYS A 30 -5.64 2.97 3.13
CA LYS A 30 -6.59 3.65 2.23
C LYS A 30 -6.00 4.92 1.64
N ARG A 31 -5.45 5.81 2.48
CA ARG A 31 -4.79 7.04 2.03
C ARG A 31 -3.65 6.79 1.03
N TRP A 32 -2.84 5.77 1.29
CA TRP A 32 -1.72 5.43 0.41
C TRP A 32 -2.18 4.79 -0.90
N ILE A 33 -3.24 4.00 -0.88
CA ILE A 33 -3.86 3.41 -2.09
C ILE A 33 -4.49 4.52 -2.95
N GLU A 34 -5.25 5.43 -2.35
CA GLU A 34 -5.85 6.58 -3.04
C GLU A 34 -4.78 7.51 -3.63
N SER A 35 -3.66 7.69 -2.92
CA SER A 35 -2.52 8.51 -3.38
C SER A 35 -1.55 7.76 -4.30
N LYS A 36 -1.84 6.51 -4.68
CA LYS A 36 -0.97 5.65 -5.50
C LYS A 36 0.44 5.44 -4.93
N LEU A 37 0.60 5.52 -3.61
CA LEU A 37 1.85 5.24 -2.89
C LEU A 37 2.01 3.75 -2.57
N ALA A 38 0.89 3.03 -2.47
CA ALA A 38 0.84 1.60 -2.20
C ALA A 38 -0.35 0.96 -2.91
N VAL A 39 -0.37 -0.36 -3.00
CA VAL A 39 -1.52 -1.14 -3.49
C VAL A 39 -1.95 -2.14 -2.43
N ASP A 40 -3.22 -2.52 -2.43
CA ASP A 40 -3.67 -3.61 -1.56
C ASP A 40 -2.92 -4.90 -1.93
N ALA A 41 -2.35 -5.54 -0.91
CA ALA A 41 -1.66 -6.83 -1.01
C ALA A 41 -2.44 -7.94 -0.28
N SER A 42 -3.64 -7.61 0.21
CA SER A 42 -4.55 -8.55 0.86
C SER A 42 -5.27 -9.41 -0.20
N THR A 43 -5.42 -8.89 -1.41
CA THR A 43 -6.04 -9.58 -2.54
C THR A 43 -5.18 -9.42 -3.80
N GLU A 44 -4.16 -10.25 -3.99
CA GLU A 44 -3.70 -10.49 -5.36
C GLU A 44 -4.85 -11.17 -6.12
N THR A 45 -5.46 -10.45 -7.06
CA THR A 45 -6.60 -10.80 -7.95
C THR A 45 -7.96 -10.20 -7.55
N SER A 46 -8.27 -8.98 -8.04
CA SER A 46 -9.46 -8.67 -8.86
C SER A 46 -9.75 -7.15 -8.93
N SER A 47 -9.40 -6.56 -10.07
CA SER A 47 -10.13 -5.52 -10.83
C SER A 47 -10.91 -4.40 -10.10
N LYS A 48 -10.57 -3.15 -10.42
CA LYS A 48 -11.57 -2.26 -11.06
C LYS A 48 -10.92 -1.31 -12.08
N THR A 49 -11.25 -1.58 -13.34
CA THR A 49 -11.02 -0.82 -14.56
C THR A 49 -11.85 0.49 -14.59
N ILE A 50 -11.50 1.37 -15.54
CA ILE A 50 -12.31 2.35 -16.29
C ILE A 50 -12.37 3.80 -15.77
N LYS A 51 -11.65 4.71 -16.44
CA LYS A 51 -12.31 5.72 -17.30
C LYS A 51 -11.42 6.11 -18.48
#